data_AF-A0A2T6C1W6-F1
#
_entry.id   AF-A0A2T6C1W6-F1
#
_cell.length_a   1.000
_cell.length_b   1.000
_cell.length_c   1.000
_cell.angle_alpha   90.00
_cell.angle_beta   90.00
_cell.angle_gamma   90.00
#
_symmetry.space_group_name_H-M   'P 1'
#
loop_
_entity.id
_entity.type
_entity.pdbx_description
1 polymer ?
#
loop_
_entity_poly.entity_id
_entity_poly.type
_entity_poly.pdbx_seq_one_letter_code
_entity_poly.pdbx_strand_id
1 'polypeptide(L)'
;MTEQNCLNTVKQIEDYISRYRNDSDGSWEYQHTPYLEKSLTKLSKLEAKKLRIDIGNWSEFHLYEIADPILFCKNDELDDELYIKIFGEIKNVEYLDYLVGNVIHYIKPPYYSFEKINNWETELIQKLIINVSKLIEVKEEGLKNSLIEVIEFLTDSLKKRKIKNS
;
A
#
# COMPACT_ATOMS: atom_id res chain seq x y z
N MET A 1 -22.64 -13.20 -11.15
CA MET A 1 -21.19 -13.46 -11.28
C MET A 1 -20.83 -14.53 -10.25
N THR A 2 -20.10 -15.58 -10.65
CA THR A 2 -19.79 -16.73 -9.78
C THR A 2 -18.44 -16.53 -9.07
N GLU A 3 -18.22 -17.17 -7.92
CA GLU A 3 -16.92 -17.15 -7.21
C GLU A 3 -15.77 -17.63 -8.08
N GLN A 4 -16.02 -18.59 -8.98
CA GLN A 4 -15.03 -19.07 -9.95
C GLN A 4 -14.59 -17.97 -10.93
N ASN A 5 -15.51 -17.12 -11.38
CA ASN A 5 -15.17 -16.00 -12.26
C ASN A 5 -14.32 -14.96 -11.51
N CYS A 6 -14.62 -14.73 -10.22
CA CYS A 6 -13.85 -13.83 -9.36
C CYS A 6 -12.41 -14.31 -9.15
N LEU A 7 -12.21 -15.60 -8.89
CA LEU A 7 -10.87 -16.20 -8.75
C LEU A 7 -10.04 -16.05 -10.02
N ASN A 8 -10.68 -16.19 -11.18
CA ASN A 8 -10.01 -16.03 -12.47
C ASN A 8 -9.55 -14.57 -12.68
N THR A 9 -10.36 -13.57 -12.29
CA THR A 9 -10.02 -12.16 -12.48
C THR A 9 -8.82 -11.72 -11.61
N VAL A 10 -8.80 -12.09 -10.32
CA VAL A 10 -7.68 -11.74 -9.41
C VAL A 10 -6.38 -12.37 -9.89
N LYS A 11 -6.44 -13.65 -10.28
CA LYS A 11 -5.28 -14.35 -10.83
C LYS A 11 -4.79 -13.74 -12.14
N GLN A 12 -5.69 -13.27 -13.00
CA GLN A 12 -5.31 -12.59 -14.25
C GLN A 12 -4.51 -11.30 -14.00
N ILE A 13 -4.81 -10.56 -12.92
CA ILE A 13 -4.05 -9.37 -12.54
C ILE A 13 -2.63 -9.77 -12.09
N GLU A 14 -2.52 -10.77 -11.22
CA GLU A 14 -1.23 -11.30 -10.77
C GLU A 14 -0.38 -11.83 -11.94
N ASP A 15 -1.00 -12.65 -12.80
CA ASP A 15 -0.35 -13.22 -13.99
C ASP A 15 0.08 -12.12 -14.98
N TYR A 16 -0.67 -11.03 -15.09
CA TYR A 16 -0.30 -9.87 -15.90
C TYR A 16 0.99 -9.25 -15.38
N ILE A 17 1.07 -8.95 -14.09
CA ILE A 17 2.26 -8.36 -13.47
C ILE A 17 3.47 -9.29 -13.63
N SER A 18 3.29 -10.59 -13.40
CA SER A 18 4.33 -11.60 -13.60
C SER A 18 4.86 -11.63 -15.04
N ARG A 19 3.97 -11.50 -16.03
CA ARG A 19 4.34 -11.55 -17.45
C ARG A 19 5.28 -10.41 -17.85
N TYR A 20 5.10 -9.24 -17.26
CA TYR A 20 5.85 -8.02 -17.61
C TYR A 20 6.95 -7.68 -16.59
N ARG A 21 7.33 -8.63 -15.72
CA ARG A 21 8.35 -8.42 -14.68
C ARG A 21 9.69 -7.88 -15.21
N ASN A 22 10.06 -8.27 -16.43
CA ASN A 22 11.34 -7.91 -17.03
C ASN A 22 11.22 -6.73 -18.01
N ASP A 23 10.05 -6.11 -18.10
CA ASP A 23 9.88 -4.92 -18.94
C ASP A 23 10.65 -3.76 -18.29
N SER A 24 11.50 -3.12 -19.10
CA SER A 24 12.27 -1.93 -18.74
C SER A 24 11.84 -0.75 -19.64
N ASP A 25 12.47 0.41 -19.47
CA ASP A 25 12.29 1.60 -20.33
C ASP A 25 11.05 2.45 -20.00
N GLY A 26 10.58 2.40 -18.75
CA GLY A 26 9.48 3.23 -18.26
C GLY A 26 8.08 2.76 -18.71
N SER A 27 7.97 1.53 -19.24
CA SER A 27 6.70 0.95 -19.66
C SER A 27 5.72 0.77 -18.49
N TRP A 28 6.24 0.57 -17.28
CA TRP A 28 5.44 0.45 -16.07
C TRP A 28 4.60 1.70 -15.84
N GLU A 29 5.22 2.87 -15.86
CA GLU A 29 4.58 4.15 -15.59
C GLU A 29 3.60 4.55 -16.70
N TYR A 30 3.93 4.29 -17.97
CA TYR A 30 3.14 4.81 -19.10
C TYR A 30 2.16 3.79 -19.72
N GLN A 31 2.31 2.50 -19.44
CA GLN A 31 1.50 1.45 -20.06
C GLN A 31 0.87 0.52 -19.02
N HIS A 32 1.68 -0.12 -18.17
CA HIS A 32 1.19 -1.17 -17.28
C HIS A 32 0.35 -0.61 -16.13
N THR A 33 0.82 0.44 -15.45
CA THR A 33 0.08 1.11 -14.38
C THR A 33 -1.28 1.64 -14.88
N PRO A 34 -1.37 2.41 -15.97
CA PRO A 34 -2.67 2.82 -16.53
C PRO A 34 -3.59 1.67 -16.96
N TYR A 35 -3.01 0.54 -17.40
CA TYR A 35 -3.79 -0.65 -17.74
C TYR A 35 -4.36 -1.32 -16.48
N LEU A 36 -3.54 -1.48 -15.44
CA LEU A 36 -3.94 -2.05 -14.16
C LEU A 36 -5.00 -1.18 -13.50
N GLU A 37 -4.83 0.14 -13.42
CA GLU A 37 -5.83 1.08 -12.89
C GLU A 37 -7.20 0.91 -13.57
N LYS A 38 -7.22 0.83 -14.90
CA LYS A 38 -8.46 0.62 -15.69
C LYS A 38 -9.08 -0.74 -15.41
N SER A 39 -8.27 -1.75 -15.15
CA SER A 39 -8.72 -3.11 -14.85
C SER A 39 -9.31 -3.18 -13.43
N LEU A 40 -8.61 -2.61 -12.45
CA LEU A 40 -9.04 -2.51 -11.05
C LEU A 40 -10.33 -1.70 -10.91
N THR A 41 -10.48 -0.61 -11.65
CA THR A 41 -11.69 0.22 -11.67
C THR A 41 -12.93 -0.58 -12.12
N LYS A 42 -12.76 -1.62 -12.93
CA LYS A 42 -13.87 -2.43 -13.45
C LYS A 42 -14.22 -3.62 -12.56
N LEU A 43 -13.45 -3.90 -11.51
CA LEU A 43 -13.74 -4.99 -10.61
C LEU A 43 -15.07 -4.76 -9.90
N SER A 44 -15.90 -5.80 -9.86
CA SER A 44 -17.06 -5.81 -8.98
C SER A 44 -16.62 -5.74 -7.51
N LYS A 45 -17.54 -5.35 -6.63
CA LYS A 45 -17.31 -5.34 -5.18
C LYS A 45 -16.79 -6.68 -4.64
N LEU A 46 -17.29 -7.80 -5.18
CA LEU A 46 -16.83 -9.14 -4.76
C LEU A 46 -15.39 -9.39 -5.21
N GLU A 47 -15.04 -9.02 -6.44
CA GLU A 47 -13.69 -9.16 -6.98
C GLU A 47 -12.67 -8.28 -6.26
N ALA A 48 -13.02 -7.02 -5.98
CA ALA A 48 -12.16 -6.12 -5.25
C ALA A 48 -11.92 -6.59 -3.81
N LYS A 49 -12.94 -7.09 -3.12
CA LYS A 49 -12.78 -7.71 -1.79
C LYS A 49 -11.90 -8.95 -1.84
N LYS A 50 -12.04 -9.78 -2.88
CA LYS A 50 -11.17 -10.96 -3.05
C LYS A 50 -9.72 -10.55 -3.28
N LEU A 51 -9.47 -9.56 -4.14
CA LEU A 51 -8.14 -9.01 -4.37
C LEU A 51 -7.52 -8.50 -3.06
N ARG A 52 -8.27 -7.74 -2.26
CA ARG A 52 -7.82 -7.21 -0.95
C ARG A 52 -7.38 -8.30 0.02
N ILE A 53 -7.98 -9.48 -0.05
CA ILE A 53 -7.59 -10.65 0.77
C ILE A 53 -6.36 -11.35 0.17
N ASP A 54 -6.38 -11.59 -1.14
CA ASP A 54 -5.36 -12.42 -1.80
C ASP A 54 -4.01 -11.75 -1.89
N ILE A 55 -3.99 -10.42 -2.06
CA ILE A 55 -2.77 -9.63 -2.18
C ILE A 55 -1.83 -9.79 -0.98
N GLY A 56 -2.34 -10.14 0.21
CA GLY A 56 -1.50 -10.45 1.37
C GLY A 56 -0.54 -11.63 1.19
N ASN A 57 -0.76 -12.46 0.16
CA ASN A 57 0.11 -13.60 -0.18
C ASN A 57 1.00 -13.34 -1.41
N TRP A 58 0.92 -12.15 -2.01
CA TRP A 58 1.70 -11.81 -3.20
C TRP A 58 3.15 -11.52 -2.85
N SER A 59 4.06 -11.76 -3.81
CA SER A 59 5.47 -11.42 -3.61
C SER A 59 5.69 -9.91 -3.57
N GLU A 60 6.76 -9.43 -2.94
CA GLU A 60 7.09 -8.00 -2.87
C GLU A 60 7.09 -7.28 -4.22
N PHE A 61 7.57 -7.91 -5.29
CA PHE A 61 7.50 -7.33 -6.64
C PHE A 61 6.05 -7.02 -7.06
N HIS A 62 5.13 -7.98 -6.88
CA HIS A 62 3.73 -7.80 -7.22
C HIS A 62 3.06 -6.74 -6.36
N LEU A 63 3.39 -6.72 -5.07
CA LEU A 63 2.94 -5.71 -4.12
C LEU A 63 3.39 -4.30 -4.53
N TYR A 64 4.65 -4.15 -4.93
CA TYR A 64 5.20 -2.90 -5.43
C TYR A 64 4.45 -2.43 -6.69
N GLU A 65 4.34 -3.27 -7.71
CA GLU A 65 3.75 -2.87 -9.00
C GLU A 65 2.23 -2.61 -8.93
N ILE A 66 1.52 -3.22 -7.99
CA ILE A 66 0.06 -3.01 -7.84
C ILE A 66 -0.28 -1.82 -6.92
N ALA A 67 0.68 -1.28 -6.17
CA ALA A 67 0.44 -0.25 -5.16
C ALA A 67 -0.18 1.02 -5.77
N ASP A 68 0.49 1.63 -6.75
CA ASP A 68 0.00 2.83 -7.41
C ASP A 68 -1.32 2.58 -8.18
N PRO A 69 -1.46 1.49 -8.96
CA PRO A 69 -2.76 1.14 -9.53
C PRO A 69 -3.90 1.06 -8.52
N ILE A 70 -3.67 0.52 -7.32
CA ILE A 70 -4.67 0.48 -6.25
C ILE A 70 -5.03 1.90 -5.82
N LEU A 71 -4.03 2.75 -5.61
CA LEU A 71 -4.24 4.10 -5.11
C LEU A 71 -5.05 4.98 -6.09
N PHE A 72 -4.83 4.79 -7.38
CA PHE A 72 -5.43 5.62 -8.43
C PHE A 72 -6.63 4.97 -9.13
N CYS A 73 -6.92 3.70 -8.87
CA CYS A 73 -8.15 3.09 -9.36
C CYS A 73 -9.36 3.71 -8.64
N LYS A 74 -10.43 4.00 -9.38
CA LYS A 74 -11.64 4.63 -8.81
C LYS A 74 -12.57 3.57 -8.20
N ASN A 75 -12.01 2.63 -7.46
CA ASN A 75 -12.74 1.52 -6.85
C ASN A 75 -12.77 1.68 -5.33
N ASP A 76 -13.94 1.99 -4.77
CA ASP A 76 -14.10 2.28 -3.33
C ASP A 76 -13.71 1.13 -2.38
N GLU A 77 -13.59 -0.10 -2.89
CA GLU A 77 -13.16 -1.25 -2.08
C GLU A 77 -11.62 -1.41 -2.03
N LEU A 78 -10.90 -0.73 -2.94
CA LEU A 78 -9.44 -0.70 -3.05
C LEU A 78 -8.96 0.70 -2.64
N ASP A 79 -8.79 0.87 -1.34
CA ASP A 79 -8.61 2.17 -0.70
C ASP A 79 -7.15 2.49 -0.36
N ASP A 80 -6.96 3.69 0.16
CA ASP A 80 -5.69 4.17 0.73
C ASP A 80 -5.19 3.29 1.89
N GLU A 81 -6.07 2.65 2.66
CA GLU A 81 -5.66 1.69 3.69
C GLU A 81 -4.99 0.46 3.08
N LEU A 82 -5.48 -0.05 1.93
CA LEU A 82 -4.83 -1.15 1.24
C LEU A 82 -3.42 -0.78 0.75
N TYR A 83 -3.24 0.44 0.24
CA TYR A 83 -1.91 0.97 -0.11
C TYR A 83 -0.95 0.95 1.09
N ILE A 84 -1.44 1.40 2.26
CA ILE A 84 -0.65 1.40 3.49
C ILE A 84 -0.31 -0.03 3.94
N LYS A 85 -1.24 -0.98 3.80
CA LYS A 85 -0.97 -2.40 4.09
C LYS A 85 0.12 -2.96 3.19
N ILE A 86 0.05 -2.69 1.89
CA ILE A 86 1.07 -3.06 0.92
C ILE A 86 2.43 -2.52 1.36
N PHE A 87 2.54 -1.22 1.66
CA PHE A 87 3.78 -0.61 2.13
C PHE A 87 4.34 -1.29 3.39
N GLY A 88 3.47 -1.72 4.31
CA GLY A 88 3.87 -2.45 5.52
C GLY A 88 4.51 -3.83 5.25
N GLU A 89 4.15 -4.50 4.14
CA GLU A 89 4.68 -5.82 3.79
C GLU A 89 5.98 -5.79 2.97
N ILE A 90 6.29 -4.66 2.31
CA ILE A 90 7.52 -4.50 1.51
C ILE A 90 8.76 -4.50 2.43
N LYS A 91 9.83 -5.20 2.04
CA LYS A 91 11.12 -5.20 2.75
C LYS A 91 12.22 -4.55 1.94
N ASN A 92 12.14 -4.62 0.60
CA ASN A 92 13.09 -3.96 -0.30
C ASN A 92 13.08 -2.43 -0.10
N VAL A 93 14.23 -1.84 0.22
CA VAL A 93 14.38 -0.41 0.52
C VAL A 93 14.11 0.46 -0.71
N GLU A 94 14.47 0.04 -1.92
CA GLU A 94 14.23 0.82 -3.15
C GLU A 94 12.73 0.95 -3.44
N TYR A 95 11.97 -0.12 -3.22
CA TYR A 95 10.50 -0.08 -3.35
C TYR A 95 9.87 0.81 -2.28
N LEU A 96 10.35 0.73 -1.04
CA LEU A 96 9.91 1.64 0.02
C LEU A 96 10.23 3.10 -0.33
N ASP A 97 11.41 3.36 -0.89
CA ASP A 97 11.89 4.69 -1.25
C ASP A 97 10.99 5.40 -2.26
N TYR A 98 10.49 4.63 -3.23
CA TYR A 98 9.51 5.07 -4.22
C TYR A 98 8.13 5.35 -3.59
N LEU A 99 7.60 4.37 -2.85
CA LEU A 99 6.22 4.41 -2.33
C LEU A 99 6.02 5.40 -1.16
N VAL A 100 7.09 5.80 -0.46
CA VAL A 100 6.97 6.58 0.78
C VAL A 100 6.32 7.95 0.61
N GLY A 101 6.42 8.56 -0.58
CA GLY A 101 5.82 9.87 -0.84
C GLY A 101 4.30 9.87 -0.56
N ASN A 102 3.62 8.84 -1.04
CA ASN A 102 2.19 8.65 -0.80
C ASN A 102 1.92 8.30 0.66
N VAL A 103 2.77 7.49 1.30
CA VAL A 103 2.62 7.15 2.73
C VAL A 103 2.68 8.41 3.61
N ILE A 104 3.63 9.30 3.36
CA ILE A 104 3.73 10.58 4.10
C ILE A 104 2.45 11.40 3.90
N HIS A 105 1.98 11.49 2.65
CA HIS A 105 0.77 12.23 2.31
C HIS A 105 -0.45 11.70 3.08
N TYR A 106 -0.64 10.38 3.12
CA TYR A 106 -1.81 9.79 3.77
C TYR A 106 -1.68 9.76 5.29
N ILE A 107 -0.52 9.45 5.87
CA ILE A 107 -0.44 9.34 7.34
C ILE A 107 -0.52 10.71 8.04
N LYS A 108 -0.06 11.78 7.38
CA LYS A 108 -0.02 13.11 8.02
C LYS A 108 -1.38 13.81 8.03
N PRO A 109 -1.71 14.54 9.12
CA PRO A 109 -2.81 15.50 9.11
C PRO A 109 -2.63 16.55 7.99
N PRO A 110 -3.71 17.00 7.34
CA PRO A 110 -5.12 16.72 7.65
C PRO A 110 -5.69 15.46 6.98
N TYR A 111 -4.91 14.74 6.16
CA TYR A 111 -5.42 13.70 5.26
C TYR A 111 -5.94 12.47 5.99
N TYR A 112 -5.29 12.06 7.07
CA TYR A 112 -5.85 11.09 8.00
C TYR A 112 -6.17 11.72 9.35
N SER A 113 -7.37 11.42 9.84
CA SER A 113 -7.68 11.64 11.24
C SER A 113 -6.97 10.60 12.10
N PHE A 114 -6.54 11.03 13.28
CA PHE A 114 -6.01 10.15 14.32
C PHE A 114 -6.97 8.99 14.64
N GLU A 115 -8.27 9.18 14.43
CA GLU A 115 -9.31 8.16 14.62
C GLU A 115 -9.20 7.01 13.60
N LYS A 116 -8.98 7.31 12.31
CA LYS A 116 -8.85 6.27 11.27
C LYS A 116 -7.65 5.36 11.55
N ILE A 117 -6.51 5.94 11.91
CA ILE A 117 -5.28 5.18 12.24
C ILE A 117 -5.41 4.42 13.55
N ASN A 118 -6.17 4.90 14.54
CA ASN A 118 -6.40 4.14 15.77
C ASN A 118 -7.17 2.84 15.57
N ASN A 119 -7.87 2.68 14.45
CA ASN A 119 -8.58 1.44 14.13
C ASN A 119 -7.72 0.42 13.37
N TRP A 120 -6.52 0.80 12.91
CA TRP A 120 -5.61 -0.12 12.26
C TRP A 120 -5.09 -1.20 13.20
N GLU A 121 -4.67 -2.33 12.66
CA GLU A 121 -4.04 -3.39 13.45
C GLU A 121 -2.72 -2.90 14.06
N THR A 122 -2.42 -3.31 15.30
CA THR A 122 -1.17 -2.94 15.98
C THR A 122 0.06 -3.41 15.20
N GLU A 123 -0.01 -4.60 14.62
CA GLU A 123 1.05 -5.16 13.79
C GLU A 123 1.32 -4.29 12.55
N LEU A 124 0.27 -3.81 11.88
CA LEU A 124 0.42 -2.89 10.74
C LEU A 124 1.19 -1.64 11.15
N ILE A 125 0.80 -0.99 12.25
CA ILE A 125 1.51 0.23 12.71
C ILE A 125 2.98 -0.07 13.03
N GLN A 126 3.28 -1.21 13.64
CA GLN A 126 4.66 -1.61 13.91
C GLN A 126 5.46 -1.81 12.61
N LYS A 127 4.89 -2.48 11.61
CA LYS A 127 5.50 -2.64 10.28
C LYS A 127 5.77 -1.30 9.62
N LEU A 128 4.81 -0.36 9.68
CA LEU A 128 4.99 0.98 9.15
C LEU A 128 6.14 1.72 9.83
N ILE A 129 6.22 1.70 11.17
CA ILE A 129 7.33 2.32 11.91
C ILE A 129 8.68 1.74 11.45
N ILE A 130 8.78 0.41 11.34
CA ILE A 130 10.00 -0.26 10.87
C ILE A 130 10.36 0.21 9.46
N ASN A 131 9.41 0.20 8.53
CA ASN A 131 9.68 0.53 7.14
C ASN A 131 10.00 2.01 6.93
N VAL A 132 9.30 2.93 7.62
CA VAL A 132 9.63 4.36 7.60
C VAL A 132 10.99 4.62 8.23
N SER A 133 11.38 3.88 9.28
CA SER A 133 12.69 4.04 9.92
C SER A 133 13.86 3.70 8.99
N LYS A 134 13.73 2.64 8.17
CA LYS A 134 14.74 2.27 7.17
C LYS A 134 15.04 3.41 6.20
N LEU A 135 14.05 4.24 5.90
CA LEU A 135 14.16 5.33 4.93
C LEU A 135 14.85 6.58 5.49
N ILE A 136 14.87 6.75 6.81
CA ILE A 136 15.54 7.90 7.43
C ILE A 136 17.04 7.90 7.11
N GLU A 137 17.67 6.74 7.04
CA GLU A 137 19.11 6.64 6.81
C GLU A 137 19.51 6.98 5.37
N VAL A 138 18.59 6.81 4.40
CA VAL A 138 18.88 6.92 2.97
C VAL A 138 18.31 8.19 2.31
N LYS A 139 17.36 8.88 2.95
CA LYS A 139 16.72 10.08 2.37
C LYS A 139 17.47 11.38 2.63
N GLU A 140 17.21 12.37 1.77
CA GLU A 140 17.66 13.75 1.96
C GLU A 140 16.99 14.42 3.18
N GLU A 141 17.63 15.46 3.73
CA GLU A 141 17.24 16.10 5.00
C GLU A 141 15.78 16.58 5.04
N GLY A 142 15.28 17.12 3.92
CA GLY A 142 13.89 17.59 3.83
C GLY A 142 12.85 16.47 3.99
N LEU A 143 13.13 15.28 3.46
CA LEU A 143 12.26 14.12 3.60
C LEU A 143 12.43 13.44 4.96
N LYS A 144 13.64 13.43 5.54
CA LYS A 144 13.91 12.87 6.88
C LYS A 144 12.99 13.44 7.95
N ASN A 145 12.84 14.77 8.00
CA ASN A 145 11.95 15.41 8.97
C ASN A 145 10.50 14.93 8.82
N SER A 146 10.03 14.76 7.59
CA SER A 146 8.69 14.24 7.34
C SER A 146 8.51 12.77 7.77
N LEU A 147 9.55 11.95 7.60
CA LEU A 147 9.54 10.56 8.06
C LEU A 147 9.55 10.47 9.59
N ILE A 148 10.34 11.33 10.27
CA ILE A 148 10.37 11.41 11.74
C ILE A 148 8.98 11.75 12.28
N GLU A 149 8.33 12.78 11.73
CA GLU A 149 6.96 13.16 12.14
C GLU A 149 5.95 12.02 11.95
N VAL A 150 6.08 11.24 10.87
CA VAL A 150 5.26 10.04 10.64
C VAL A 150 5.50 8.99 11.73
N ILE A 151 6.76 8.73 12.09
CA ILE A 151 7.11 7.78 13.15
C ILE A 151 6.55 8.22 14.50
N GLU A 152 6.70 9.50 14.85
CA GLU A 152 6.19 10.07 16.10
C GLU A 152 4.68 9.89 16.19
N PHE A 153 3.97 10.22 15.11
CA PHE A 153 2.52 10.10 15.04
C PHE A 153 2.02 8.64 15.18
N LEU A 154 2.68 7.70 14.50
CA LEU A 154 2.38 6.26 14.62
C LEU A 154 2.69 5.73 16.03
N THR A 155 3.82 6.16 16.60
CA THR A 155 4.24 5.77 17.96
C THR A 155 3.26 6.27 19.01
N ASP A 156 2.78 7.51 18.89
CA ASP A 156 1.80 8.07 19.81
C ASP A 156 0.43 7.40 19.68
N SER A 157 0.05 6.96 18.47
CA SER A 157 -1.13 6.12 18.27
C SER A 157 -1.01 4.79 19.04
N LEU A 158 0.14 4.12 19.00
CA LEU A 158 0.38 2.89 19.78
C LEU A 158 0.32 3.12 21.29
N LYS A 159 0.92 4.22 21.79
CA LYS A 159 0.90 4.55 23.23
C LYS A 159 -0.53 4.75 23.74
N LYS A 160 -1.36 5.51 23.02
CA LYS A 160 -2.75 5.80 23.45
C LYS A 160 -3.62 4.54 23.49
N ARG A 161 -3.37 3.54 22.64
CA ARG A 161 -4.07 2.24 22.69
C ARG A 161 -3.76 1.46 23.95
N LYS A 162 -2.49 1.44 24.40
CA LYS A 162 -2.08 0.77 25.64
C LYS A 162 -2.78 1.37 26.86
N ILE A 163 -2.94 2.69 26.90
CA ILE A 163 -3.62 3.41 27.98
C ILE A 163 -5.12 3.06 28.04
N LYS A 164 -5.80 2.86 26.90
CA LYS A 164 -7.23 2.50 26.87
C LYS A 164 -7.53 1.06 27.31
N ASN A 165 -6.55 0.16 27.22
CA ASN A 165 -6.69 -1.26 27.53
C ASN A 165 -6.10 -1.64 28.91
N SER A 166 -5.65 -0.66 29.69
CA SER A 166 -5.15 -0.82 31.07
C SER A 166 -6.21 -0.34 32.06
#